data_AF-X1TST7-F1
#
_entry.id   AF-X1TST7-F1
#
_cell.length_a   1.000
_cell.length_b   1.000
_cell.length_c   1.000
_cell.angle_alpha   90.00
_cell.angle_beta   90.00
_cell.angle_gamma   90.00
#
_symmetry.space_group_name_H-M   'P 1'
#
loop_
_entity.id
_entity.type
_entity.pdbx_description
1 polymer ?
#
loop_
_entity_poly.entity_id
_entity_poly.type
_entity_poly.pdbx_seq_one_letter_code
_entity_poly.pdbx_strand_id
1 'polypeptide(L)' 'MDKIELTFTEERKTKRAVLFHEELGDQAWSDQDVAIGPLYIKKQALEMIGNPSKVKVTIEPLG' A
#
# COMPACT_ATOMS: atom_id res chain seq x y z
N MET A 1 -5.54 -21.36 1.67
CA MET A 1 -5.17 -20.29 2.63
C MET A 1 -5.54 -19.00 1.95
N ASP A 2 -6.45 -18.24 2.53
CA ASP A 2 -6.94 -17.02 1.92
C ASP A 2 -5.91 -15.91 2.15
N LYS A 3 -5.41 -15.34 1.05
CA LYS A 3 -4.54 -14.15 1.07
C LYS A 3 -5.39 -12.92 0.83
N ILE A 4 -5.00 -11.80 1.43
CA ILE A 4 -5.62 -10.50 1.17
C ILE A 4 -4.69 -9.73 0.24
N GLU A 5 -5.20 -9.34 -0.93
CA GLU A 5 -4.49 -8.47 -1.87
C GLU A 5 -5.05 -7.05 -1.80
N LEU A 6 -4.17 -6.08 -1.55
CA LEU A 6 -4.53 -4.67 -1.42
C LEU A 6 -3.74 -3.86 -2.44
N THR A 7 -4.37 -2.83 -2.99
CA THR A 7 -3.73 -1.86 -3.88
C THR A 7 -3.55 -0.56 -3.13
N PHE A 8 -2.39 0.07 -3.31
CA PHE A 8 -2.05 1.34 -2.71
C PHE A 8 -1.59 2.31 -3.78
N THR A 9 -2.04 3.56 -3.70
CA THR A 9 -1.67 4.63 -4.62
C THR A 9 -0.87 5.71 -3.90
N GLU A 10 0.18 6.20 -4.56
CA GLU A 10 1.04 7.27 -4.06
C GLU A 10 0.20 8.51 -3.74
N GLU A 11 0.31 9.00 -2.50
CA GLU A 11 -0.35 10.22 -2.05
C GLU A 11 0.64 11.39 -2.03
N ARG A 12 1.77 11.24 -1.32
CA ARG A 12 2.77 12.30 -1.17
C ARG A 12 4.16 11.78 -0.88
N LYS A 13 5.18 12.59 -1.21
CA LYS A 13 6.59 12.30 -0.92
C LYS A 13 7.10 13.07 0.28
N THR A 14 7.88 12.41 1.11
CA THR A 14 8.65 13.02 2.20
C THR A 14 10.13 13.07 1.82
N LYS A 15 11.01 13.52 2.73
CA LYS A 15 12.47 13.48 2.50
C LYS A 15 12.99 12.07 2.22
N ARG A 16 12.48 11.05 2.94
CA ARG A 16 13.06 9.69 2.95
C ARG A 16 12.12 8.57 2.50
N ALA A 17 10.83 8.84 2.40
CA ALA A 17 9.81 7.86 2.07
C ALA A 17 8.72 8.46 1.18
N VAL A 18 7.96 7.59 0.54
CA VAL A 18 6.70 7.93 -0.14
C VAL A 18 5.57 7.34 0.69
N LEU A 19 4.55 8.16 0.92
CA LEU A 19 3.30 7.74 1.55
C LEU A 19 2.36 7.25 0.47
N PHE A 20 1.84 6.04 0.65
CA PHE A 20 0.78 5.48 -0.17
C PHE A 20 -0.48 5.30 0.67
N HIS A 21 -1.62 5.54 0.04
CA HIS A 21 -2.94 5.31 0.62
C HIS A 21 -3.58 4.07 0.01
N GLU A 22 -4.27 3.28 0.83
CA GLU A 22 -4.99 2.08 0.38
C GLU A 22 -6.16 2.49 -0.53
N GLU A 23 -6.26 1.88 -1.70
CA GLU A 23 -7.45 2.05 -2.54
C GLU A 23 -8.59 1.25 -1.89
N LEU A 24 -9.67 1.95 -1.51
CA LEU A 24 -10.91 1.30 -1.08
C LEU A 24 -11.40 0.41 -2.22
N GLY A 25 -11.47 -0.90 -1.98
CA GLY A 25 -12.01 -1.85 -2.95
C GLY A 25 -13.53 -1.71 -3.11
N ASP A 26 -14.12 -2.46 -4.04
CA ASP A 26 -15.55 -2.38 -4.36
C ASP A 26 -16.51 -2.67 -3.18
N GLN A 27 -16.00 -3.21 -2.07
CA GLN A 27 -16.77 -3.56 -0.87
C GLN A 27 -16.47 -2.67 0.35
N ALA A 28 -15.59 -1.68 0.23
CA ALA A 28 -15.27 -0.76 1.30
C ALA A 28 -16.15 0.50 1.19
N TRP A 29 -16.93 0.76 2.24
CA TRP A 29 -17.95 1.82 2.27
C TRP A 29 -17.47 3.08 3.03
N SER A 30 -16.36 2.98 3.77
CA SER A 30 -15.77 4.07 4.53
C SER A 30 -14.28 3.86 4.87
N ASP A 31 -13.63 4.90 5.39
CA ASP A 31 -12.24 4.83 5.91
C ASP A 31 -12.05 3.83 7.07
N GLN A 32 -13.13 3.30 7.65
CA GLN A 32 -13.08 2.23 8.66
C GLN A 32 -12.83 0.85 8.06
N ASP A 33 -12.99 0.70 6.74
CA ASP A 33 -12.83 -0.56 6.00
C ASP A 33 -11.41 -0.75 5.44
N VAL A 34 -10.50 0.19 5.73
CA VAL A 34 -9.09 0.13 5.36
C VAL A 34 -8.38 -0.97 6.15
N ALA A 35 -7.69 -1.89 5.49
CA ALA A 35 -7.08 -3.06 6.12
C ALA A 35 -5.74 -2.77 6.82
N ILE A 36 -4.89 -1.90 6.26
CA ILE A 36 -3.54 -1.61 6.81
C ILE A 36 -3.40 -0.14 7.25
N GLY A 37 -4.03 0.79 6.54
CA GLY A 37 -3.83 2.23 6.74
C GLY A 37 -2.68 2.78 5.90
N PRO A 38 -2.14 3.98 6.21
CA PRO A 38 -1.09 4.61 5.43
C PRO A 38 0.20 3.78 5.37
N LEU A 39 0.70 3.54 4.16
CA LEU A 39 1.91 2.76 3.92
C LEU A 39 3.08 3.69 3.55
N TYR A 40 4.14 3.67 4.37
CA TYR A 40 5.38 4.41 4.08
C TYR A 40 6.44 3.49 3.50
N ILE A 41 6.79 3.68 2.22
CA ILE A 41 7.88 2.93 1.58
C ILE A 41 9.11 3.84 1.42
N LYS A 42 10.29 3.36 1.81
CA LYS A 42 11.55 4.10 1.65
C LYS A 42 11.84 4.35 0.17
N LYS A 43 12.28 5.57 -0.16
CA LYS A 43 12.62 5.95 -1.55
C LYS A 43 13.61 4.99 -2.19
N GLN A 44 14.65 4.59 -1.44
CA GLN A 44 15.64 3.63 -1.92
C GLN A 44 15.02 2.31 -2.38
N ALA A 45 14.01 1.79 -1.67
CA ALA A 45 13.34 0.55 -2.07
C ALA A 45 12.48 0.74 -3.32
N LEU A 46 11.82 1.90 -3.45
CA LEU A 46 11.03 2.23 -4.65
C LEU A 46 11.90 2.46 -5.88
N GLU A 47 13.06 3.08 -5.71
CA GLU A 47 14.05 3.29 -6.78
C GLU A 47 14.50 1.96 -7.39
N MET A 48 14.64 0.91 -6.57
CA MET A 48 14.99 -0.44 -7.04
C MET A 48 13.92 -1.09 -7.93
N ILE A 49 12.67 -0.63 -7.86
CA ILE A 49 11.54 -1.19 -8.61
C ILE A 49 10.92 -0.18 -9.61
N GLY A 50 11.66 0.87 -9.96
CA GLY A 50 11.26 1.83 -11.00
C GLY A 50 10.36 2.98 -10.53
N ASN A 51 10.32 3.26 -9.22
CA ASN A 51 9.52 4.32 -8.60
C ASN A 51 8.03 4.29 -8.99
N PRO A 52 7.32 3.18 -8.76
CA PRO A 52 5.93 3.06 -9.16
C PRO A 52 5.05 3.98 -8.33
N SER A 53 4.01 4.53 -8.97
CA SER A 53 2.96 5.32 -8.31
C SER A 53 1.85 4.45 -7.69
N LYS A 54 1.84 3.15 -7.99
CA LYS A 54 0.95 2.15 -7.38
C LYS A 54 1.73 0.94 -6.90
N VAL A 55 1.37 0.40 -5.75
CA VAL A 55 1.97 -0.82 -5.22
C VAL A 55 0.89 -1.81 -4.78
N LYS A 56 1.19 -3.10 -4.90
CA LYS A 56 0.36 -4.17 -4.36
C LYS A 56 0.99 -4.70 -3.08
N VAL A 57 0.19 -4.84 -2.03
CA VAL A 57 0.59 -5.51 -0.78
C VAL A 57 -0.24 -6.77 -0.64
N THR A 58 0.41 -7.87 -0.25
CA THR A 58 -0.27 -9.13 0.05
C THR A 58 -0.06 -9.46 1.52
N ILE A 59 -1.15 -9.70 2.25
CA ILE A 59 -1.14 -10.20 3.62
C ILE A 59 -1.41 -11.69 3.57
N GLU A 60 -0.48 -12.48 4.12
CA GLU A 60 -0.56 -13.94 4.16
C GLU A 60 -0.25 -14.41 5.58
N PRO A 61 -0.95 -15.45 6.08
CA PRO A 61 -0.59 -16.06 7.36
C PRO A 61 0.81 -16.69 7.27
N LEU A 62 1.61 -16.46 8.30
CA LEU A 62 2.82 -17.24 8.51
C LEU A 62 2.41 -18.57 9.17
N GLY A 63 2.88 -19.67 8.60
CA GLY A 63 2.61 -21.03 9.10
C GLY A 63 3.19 -21.30 10.48
#